data_AF-A0A2K4WKE8-F1
#
_entry.id   AF-A0A2K4WKE8-F1
#
_cell.length_a   1.000
_cell.length_b   1.000
_cell.length_c   1.000
_cell.angle_alpha   90.00
_cell.angle_beta   90.00
_cell.angle_gamma   90.00
#
_symmetry.space_group_name_H-M   'P 1'
#
loop_
_entity.id
_entity.type
_entity.pdbx_description
1 polymer ?
#
loop_
_entity_poly.entity_id
_entity_poly.type
_entity_poly.pdbx_seq_one_letter_code
_entity_poly.pdbx_strand_id
1 'polypeptide(L)'
;MSDSKKNISYAEYASLNEGKVSKFKYLYMVLDSENIHGDFNCILFGLFNPTIFFLNEGYFIEENFTQDRYDQTVAQGIAPLEIPGWLNMVEITSLLGDIGYDEAAELGAVIRDCWNKKLDRQFPGSGFEARLVLEDDLDEVWVTLCKQ
;
A
#
# COMPACT_ATOMS: atom_id res chain seq x y z
N MET A 1 4.76 -33.93 -5.94
CA MET A 1 4.67 -33.37 -4.57
C MET A 1 3.19 -33.16 -4.29
N SER A 2 2.65 -33.67 -3.17
CA SER A 2 1.21 -33.63 -2.91
C SER A 2 0.71 -32.19 -2.74
N ASP A 3 -0.50 -31.93 -3.23
CA ASP A 3 -1.19 -30.63 -3.22
C ASP A 3 -1.51 -30.06 -1.82
N SER A 4 -1.11 -30.74 -0.74
CA SER A 4 -1.42 -30.39 0.65
C SER A 4 -0.40 -29.46 1.32
N LYS A 5 0.56 -28.88 0.58
CA LYS A 5 1.65 -28.03 1.13
C LYS A 5 1.55 -26.54 0.77
N LYS A 6 0.42 -26.09 0.20
CA LYS A 6 0.36 -24.79 -0.49
C LYS A 6 0.05 -23.59 0.40
N ASN A 7 -0.54 -23.80 1.57
CA ASN A 7 -0.84 -22.72 2.52
C ASN A 7 -0.23 -23.01 3.89
N ILE A 8 1.08 -22.77 4.02
CA ILE A 8 1.81 -22.87 5.29
C ILE A 8 2.48 -21.53 5.59
N SER A 9 2.55 -21.17 6.86
CA SER A 9 3.28 -19.99 7.34
C SER A 9 4.79 -20.14 7.09
N TYR A 10 5.53 -19.02 7.15
CA TYR A 10 6.99 -19.08 7.09
C TYR A 10 7.58 -19.92 8.23
N ALA A 11 6.98 -19.88 9.42
CA ALA A 11 7.43 -20.68 10.56
C ALA A 11 7.33 -22.18 10.28
N GLU A 12 6.21 -22.64 9.74
CA GLU A 12 6.01 -24.03 9.32
C GLU A 12 6.96 -24.42 8.18
N TYR A 13 7.09 -23.56 7.17
CA TYR A 13 8.02 -23.79 6.07
C TYR A 13 9.46 -23.91 6.55
N ALA A 14 9.90 -23.06 7.47
CA ALA A 14 11.23 -23.12 8.07
C ALA A 14 11.42 -24.41 8.87
N SER A 15 10.42 -24.83 9.65
CA SER A 15 10.44 -26.08 10.42
C SER A 15 10.58 -27.31 9.52
N LEU A 16 9.79 -27.38 8.44
CA LEU A 16 9.84 -28.49 7.46
C LEU A 16 11.17 -28.61 6.72
N ASN A 17 11.97 -27.54 6.70
CA ASN A 17 13.26 -27.48 6.03
C ASN A 17 14.43 -27.35 7.02
N GLU A 18 14.22 -27.65 8.30
CA GLU A 18 15.25 -27.59 9.36
C GLU A 18 15.99 -26.23 9.41
N GLY A 19 15.30 -25.13 9.09
CA GLY A 19 15.88 -23.79 9.03
C GLY A 19 16.86 -23.55 7.88
N LYS A 20 17.06 -24.50 6.96
CA LYS A 20 18.04 -24.41 5.84
C LYS A 20 17.49 -23.65 4.61
N VAL A 21 16.50 -22.80 4.79
CA VAL A 21 15.78 -22.08 3.72
C VAL A 21 15.67 -20.59 4.01
N SER A 22 15.76 -19.77 2.96
CA SER A 22 15.62 -18.31 3.07
C SER A 22 14.15 -17.88 2.99
N LYS A 23 13.85 -16.69 3.52
CA LYS A 23 12.54 -16.04 3.36
C LYS A 23 12.16 -15.82 1.89
N PHE A 24 13.12 -15.59 1.00
CA PHE A 24 12.84 -15.46 -0.44
C PHE A 24 12.50 -16.80 -1.11
N LYS A 25 13.03 -17.93 -0.62
CA LYS A 25 12.57 -19.25 -1.08
C LYS A 25 11.13 -19.53 -0.64
N TYR A 26 10.74 -19.06 0.54
CA TYR A 26 9.35 -19.09 0.99
C TYR A 26 8.45 -18.23 0.10
N LEU A 27 8.84 -16.98 -0.17
CA LEU A 27 8.11 -16.09 -1.09
C LEU A 27 7.92 -16.74 -2.47
N TYR A 28 8.99 -17.29 -3.04
CA TYR A 28 8.90 -17.99 -4.32
C TYR A 28 7.94 -19.18 -4.27
N MET A 29 7.98 -19.99 -3.21
CA MET A 29 7.06 -21.11 -3.03
C MET A 29 5.60 -20.65 -3.01
N VAL A 30 5.27 -19.57 -2.28
CA VAL A 30 3.90 -19.03 -2.21
C VAL A 30 3.45 -18.50 -3.56
N LEU A 31 4.30 -17.74 -4.27
CA LEU A 31 3.98 -17.20 -5.59
C LEU A 31 3.72 -18.33 -6.62
N ASP A 32 4.53 -19.38 -6.58
CA ASP A 32 4.39 -20.56 -7.45
C ASP A 32 3.15 -21.39 -7.10
N SER A 33 2.82 -21.53 -5.80
CA SER A 33 1.72 -22.39 -5.35
C SER A 33 0.33 -21.79 -5.58
N GLU A 34 0.21 -20.47 -5.43
CA GLU A 34 -1.07 -19.75 -5.50
C GLU A 34 -1.43 -19.28 -6.91
N ASN A 35 -0.57 -19.56 -7.91
CA ASN A 35 -0.74 -19.10 -9.29
C ASN A 35 -1.02 -17.59 -9.37
N ILE A 36 -0.31 -16.81 -8.54
CA ILE A 36 -0.46 -15.35 -8.45
C ILE A 36 -0.04 -14.75 -9.78
N HIS A 37 -0.96 -13.98 -10.37
CA HIS A 37 -0.73 -13.38 -11.67
C HIS A 37 0.33 -12.28 -11.59
N GLY A 38 1.11 -12.08 -12.66
CA GLY A 38 2.28 -11.20 -12.62
C GLY A 38 1.96 -9.72 -12.36
N ASP A 39 0.76 -9.28 -12.76
CA ASP A 39 0.24 -7.93 -12.52
C ASP A 39 -0.01 -7.65 -11.03
N PHE A 40 -0.48 -8.64 -10.27
CA PHE A 40 -0.64 -8.53 -8.81
C PHE A 40 0.67 -8.10 -8.15
N ASN A 41 1.79 -8.73 -8.53
CA ASN A 41 3.10 -8.37 -7.98
C ASN A 41 3.44 -6.91 -8.31
N CYS A 42 3.20 -6.47 -9.54
CA CYS A 42 3.43 -5.09 -9.95
C CYS A 42 2.59 -4.11 -9.14
N ILE A 43 1.31 -4.40 -8.91
CA ILE A 43 0.40 -3.57 -8.12
C ILE A 43 0.84 -3.53 -6.65
N LEU A 44 1.17 -4.69 -6.06
CA LEU A 44 1.63 -4.78 -4.68
C LEU A 44 2.93 -3.99 -4.47
N PHE A 45 3.91 -4.09 -5.37
CA PHE A 45 5.12 -3.27 -5.29
C PHE A 45 4.85 -1.80 -5.63
N GLY A 46 3.83 -1.52 -6.45
CA GLY A 46 3.30 -0.19 -6.72
C GLY A 46 2.84 0.51 -5.44
N LEU A 47 2.32 -0.22 -4.45
CA LEU A 47 1.98 0.35 -3.15
C LEU A 47 3.17 1.04 -2.46
N PHE A 48 4.40 0.54 -2.62
CA PHE A 48 5.58 1.17 -2.02
C PHE A 48 6.22 2.21 -2.93
N ASN A 49 5.98 2.17 -4.23
CA ASN A 49 6.60 3.08 -5.19
C ASN A 49 5.57 3.53 -6.26
N PRO A 50 4.47 4.17 -5.86
CA PRO A 50 3.31 4.41 -6.73
C PRO A 50 3.62 5.41 -7.82
N THR A 51 2.94 5.35 -8.97
CA THR A 51 3.04 6.45 -9.93
C THR A 51 2.32 7.67 -9.36
N ILE A 52 3.04 8.78 -9.19
CA ILE A 52 2.50 10.05 -8.71
C ILE A 52 2.38 11.01 -9.90
N PHE A 53 1.20 11.60 -10.09
CA PHE A 53 0.95 12.60 -11.12
C PHE A 53 0.29 13.86 -10.55
N PHE A 54 0.36 14.97 -11.29
CA PHE A 54 -0.19 16.27 -10.89
C PHE A 54 -1.47 16.58 -11.67
N LEU A 55 -2.53 16.99 -10.96
CA LEU A 55 -3.81 17.41 -11.54
C LEU A 55 -4.43 18.51 -10.66
N ASN A 56 -4.83 19.64 -11.25
CA ASN A 56 -5.57 20.73 -10.58
C ASN A 56 -5.05 21.06 -9.16
N GLU A 57 -3.76 21.39 -9.05
CA GLU A 57 -3.08 21.77 -7.80
C GLU A 57 -2.79 20.62 -6.81
N GLY A 58 -3.23 19.40 -7.12
CA GLY A 58 -3.04 18.21 -6.31
C GLY A 58 -2.07 17.20 -6.91
N TYR A 59 -1.50 16.36 -6.06
CA TYR A 59 -0.74 15.17 -6.45
C TYR A 59 -1.54 13.91 -6.13
N PHE A 60 -1.61 12.99 -7.08
CA PHE A 60 -2.45 11.79 -7.00
C PHE A 60 -1.64 10.53 -7.29
N ILE A 61 -2.06 9.43 -6.66
CA ILE A 61 -1.52 8.09 -6.87
C ILE A 61 -2.33 7.41 -7.96
N GLU A 62 -1.69 7.10 -9.09
CA GLU A 62 -2.33 6.51 -10.27
C GLU A 62 -3.05 5.20 -9.92
N GLU A 63 -2.42 4.36 -9.09
CA GLU A 63 -2.94 3.04 -8.72
C GLU A 63 -4.25 3.11 -7.90
N ASN A 64 -4.53 4.25 -7.25
CA ASN A 64 -5.73 4.46 -6.43
C ASN A 64 -6.71 5.49 -7.06
N PHE A 65 -6.31 6.14 -8.15
CA PHE A 65 -7.07 7.23 -8.76
C PHE A 65 -8.05 6.72 -9.81
N THR A 66 -9.27 7.27 -9.80
CA THR A 66 -10.18 7.19 -10.95
C THR A 66 -10.80 8.55 -11.20
N GLN A 67 -11.03 8.89 -12.48
CA GLN A 67 -11.66 10.16 -12.85
C GLN A 67 -13.06 10.29 -12.22
N ASP A 68 -13.82 9.19 -12.16
CA ASP A 68 -15.16 9.18 -11.55
C ASP A 68 -15.12 9.56 -10.07
N ARG A 69 -14.16 9.03 -9.28
CA ARG A 69 -14.00 9.40 -7.87
C ARG A 69 -13.63 10.88 -7.74
N TYR A 70 -12.75 11.36 -8.61
CA TYR A 70 -12.35 12.77 -8.62
C TYR A 70 -13.52 13.71 -8.91
N ASP A 71 -14.27 13.43 -9.97
CA ASP A 71 -15.42 14.25 -10.38
C ASP A 71 -16.50 14.26 -9.30
N GLN A 72 -16.73 13.13 -8.63
CA GLN A 72 -17.65 13.04 -7.49
C GLN A 72 -17.18 13.89 -6.31
N THR A 73 -15.89 13.84 -5.94
CA THR A 73 -15.35 14.65 -4.85
C THR A 73 -15.41 16.15 -5.17
N VAL A 74 -15.15 16.54 -6.43
CA VAL A 74 -15.35 17.93 -6.88
C VAL A 74 -16.82 18.35 -6.78
N ALA A 75 -17.76 17.49 -7.20
CA ALA A 75 -19.19 17.76 -7.12
C ALA A 75 -19.71 17.89 -5.68
N GLN A 76 -19.04 17.29 -4.71
CA GLN A 76 -19.31 17.44 -3.28
C GLN A 76 -18.84 18.80 -2.71
N GLY A 77 -18.13 19.60 -3.50
CA GLY A 77 -17.66 20.93 -3.09
C GLY A 77 -16.41 20.90 -2.21
N ILE A 78 -15.68 19.78 -2.18
CA ILE A 78 -14.41 19.65 -1.46
C ILE A 78 -13.38 20.61 -2.08
N ALA A 79 -12.60 21.30 -1.25
CA ALA A 79 -11.61 22.24 -1.73
C ALA A 79 -10.53 21.52 -2.55
N PRO A 80 -10.07 22.05 -3.70
CA PRO A 80 -9.12 21.36 -4.58
C PRO A 80 -7.88 20.79 -3.89
N LEU A 81 -7.31 21.51 -2.92
CA LEU A 81 -6.12 21.09 -2.16
C LEU A 81 -6.40 19.97 -1.13
N GLU A 82 -7.66 19.76 -0.75
CA GLU A 82 -8.07 18.69 0.17
C GLU A 82 -8.38 17.39 -0.58
N ILE A 83 -8.76 17.47 -1.86
CA ILE A 83 -9.14 16.31 -2.69
C ILE A 83 -8.06 15.21 -2.70
N PRO A 84 -6.76 15.51 -2.88
CA PRO A 84 -5.70 14.49 -2.81
C PRO A 84 -5.71 13.71 -1.50
N GLY A 85 -5.95 14.40 -0.38
CA GLY A 85 -5.97 13.76 0.94
C GLY A 85 -7.05 12.70 1.04
N TRP A 86 -8.19 12.87 0.38
CA TRP A 86 -9.27 11.88 0.33
C TRP A 86 -9.04 10.79 -0.71
N LEU A 87 -8.65 11.16 -1.92
CA LEU A 87 -8.55 10.20 -3.02
C LEU A 87 -7.33 9.29 -2.92
N ASN A 88 -6.27 9.74 -2.25
CA ASN A 88 -5.07 8.95 -2.03
C ASN A 88 -5.16 8.05 -0.79
N MET A 89 -6.24 8.08 0.00
CA MET A 89 -6.40 7.21 1.17
C MET A 89 -6.38 5.74 0.77
N VAL A 90 -5.51 4.98 1.41
CA VAL A 90 -5.42 3.52 1.32
C VAL A 90 -5.50 2.96 2.74
N GLU A 91 -6.49 2.12 3.00
CA GLU A 91 -6.67 1.43 4.27
C GLU A 91 -5.73 0.21 4.31
N ILE A 92 -4.69 0.26 5.13
CA ILE A 92 -3.68 -0.81 5.20
C ILE A 92 -4.25 -2.06 5.90
N THR A 93 -5.07 -1.85 6.93
CA THR A 93 -5.76 -2.91 7.69
C THR A 93 -6.66 -3.74 6.78
N SER A 94 -7.45 -3.10 5.91
CA SER A 94 -8.30 -3.85 4.96
C SER A 94 -7.57 -4.33 3.70
N LEU A 95 -6.64 -3.55 3.14
CA LEU A 95 -5.99 -3.88 1.85
C LEU A 95 -5.22 -5.20 1.90
N LEU A 96 -4.57 -5.48 3.04
CA LEU A 96 -3.68 -6.63 3.19
C LEU A 96 -4.33 -7.84 3.86
N GLY A 97 -5.63 -7.75 4.13
CA GLY A 97 -6.42 -8.84 4.73
C GLY A 97 -6.25 -8.91 6.25
N ASP A 98 -5.98 -10.12 6.76
CA ASP A 98 -5.94 -10.42 8.20
C ASP A 98 -4.61 -9.97 8.85
N ILE A 99 -4.30 -8.68 8.73
CA ILE A 99 -3.15 -8.04 9.39
C ILE A 99 -3.62 -7.31 10.66
N GLY A 100 -2.90 -7.45 11.76
CA GLY A 100 -3.24 -6.76 13.01
C GLY A 100 -2.96 -5.24 12.91
N TYR A 101 -3.62 -4.45 13.75
CA TYR A 101 -3.45 -3.00 13.82
C TYR A 101 -1.98 -2.57 13.94
N ASP A 102 -1.22 -3.15 14.89
CA ASP A 102 0.19 -2.82 15.11
C ASP A 102 1.05 -3.12 13.87
N GLU A 103 0.82 -4.27 13.24
CA GLU A 103 1.54 -4.68 12.01
C GLU A 103 1.17 -3.78 10.83
N ALA A 104 -0.10 -3.39 10.71
CA ALA A 104 -0.56 -2.43 9.72
C ALA A 104 0.04 -1.04 9.95
N ALA A 105 0.20 -0.59 11.21
CA ALA A 105 0.83 0.66 11.57
C ALA A 105 2.32 0.68 11.18
N GLU A 106 3.05 -0.40 11.48
CA GLU A 106 4.45 -0.55 11.06
C GLU A 106 4.59 -0.51 9.54
N LEU A 107 3.74 -1.25 8.83
CA LEU A 107 3.79 -1.30 7.38
C LEU A 107 3.35 0.01 6.72
N GLY A 108 2.32 0.65 7.26
CA GLY A 108 1.85 1.96 6.85
C GLY A 108 2.93 3.03 7.02
N ALA A 109 3.72 2.97 8.10
CA ALA A 109 4.87 3.87 8.27
C ALA A 109 5.94 3.67 7.18
N VAL A 110 6.20 2.43 6.77
CA VAL A 110 7.11 2.13 5.66
C VAL A 110 6.57 2.68 4.34
N ILE A 111 5.29 2.47 4.05
CA ILE A 111 4.64 2.98 2.83
C ILE A 111 4.70 4.51 2.79
N ARG A 112 4.32 5.18 3.90
CA ARG A 112 4.44 6.63 4.07
C ARG A 112 5.85 7.13 3.76
N ASP A 113 6.86 6.51 4.33
CA ASP A 113 8.26 6.91 4.13
C ASP A 113 8.72 6.74 2.68
N CYS A 114 8.29 5.66 2.03
CA CYS A 114 8.57 5.44 0.62
C CYS A 114 7.90 6.49 -0.27
N TRP A 115 6.64 6.84 0.01
CA TRP A 115 5.91 7.87 -0.73
C TRP A 115 6.54 9.24 -0.55
N ASN A 116 6.89 9.63 0.68
CA ASN A 116 7.60 10.88 0.95
C ASN A 116 8.93 10.95 0.19
N LYS A 117 9.75 9.89 0.24
CA LYS A 117 11.00 9.83 -0.54
C LYS A 117 10.77 9.95 -2.04
N LYS A 118 9.70 9.36 -2.57
CA LYS A 118 9.36 9.47 -3.99
C LYS A 118 8.94 10.89 -4.34
N LEU A 119 8.09 11.50 -3.52
CA LEU A 119 7.60 12.86 -3.66
C LEU A 119 8.75 13.87 -3.63
N ASP A 120 9.65 13.78 -2.65
CA ASP A 120 10.82 14.66 -2.53
C ASP A 120 11.74 14.57 -3.75
N ARG A 121 11.89 13.36 -4.30
CA ARG A 121 12.74 13.11 -5.47
C ARG A 121 12.11 13.63 -6.76
N GLN A 122 10.79 13.46 -6.95
CA GLN A 122 10.11 13.79 -8.20
C GLN A 122 9.56 15.21 -8.23
N PHE A 123 9.14 15.73 -7.07
CA PHE A 123 8.42 16.98 -6.90
C PHE A 123 8.95 17.76 -5.68
N PRO A 124 10.25 18.11 -5.67
CA PRO A 124 10.85 18.82 -4.55
C PRO A 124 10.14 20.16 -4.32
N GLY A 125 9.79 20.45 -3.07
CA GLY A 125 9.11 21.69 -2.70
C GLY A 125 7.63 21.76 -3.08
N SER A 126 6.99 20.64 -3.43
CA SER A 126 5.52 20.56 -3.65
C SER A 126 4.72 21.04 -2.42
N GLY A 127 5.29 20.87 -1.23
CA GLY A 127 4.63 21.06 0.05
C GLY A 127 3.44 20.11 0.24
N PHE A 128 3.45 18.97 -0.45
CA PHE A 128 2.63 17.81 -0.13
C PHE A 128 3.47 16.87 0.74
N GLU A 129 2.80 15.97 1.45
CA GLU A 129 3.43 14.89 2.20
C GLU A 129 2.54 13.66 2.24
N ALA A 130 3.17 12.50 2.34
CA ALA A 130 2.48 11.29 2.73
C ALA A 130 2.32 11.26 4.25
N ARG A 131 1.11 10.95 4.71
CA ARG A 131 0.75 10.82 6.13
C ARG A 131 0.31 9.41 6.45
N LEU A 132 0.65 8.98 7.67
CA LEU A 132 0.07 7.81 8.33
C LEU A 132 -1.03 8.32 9.24
N VAL A 133 -2.24 7.78 9.09
CA VAL A 133 -3.39 8.08 9.94
C VAL A 133 -3.71 6.82 10.75
N LEU A 134 -3.73 6.99 12.06
CA LEU A 134 -3.99 5.95 13.04
C LEU A 134 -5.34 6.25 13.66
N GLU A 135 -6.33 5.39 13.43
CA GLU A 135 -7.68 5.53 14.00
C GLU A 135 -7.89 4.41 15.03
N ASP A 136 -7.44 4.70 16.26
CA ASP A 136 -7.41 3.74 17.36
C ASP A 136 -8.80 3.22 17.75
N ASP A 137 -9.85 4.03 17.59
CA ASP A 137 -11.22 3.66 17.98
C ASP A 137 -11.84 2.61 17.01
N LEU A 138 -11.34 2.57 15.77
CA LEU A 138 -11.83 1.65 14.73
C LEU A 138 -10.83 0.53 14.42
N ASP A 139 -9.67 0.51 15.09
CA ASP A 139 -8.53 -0.36 14.75
C ASP A 139 -8.14 -0.24 13.26
N GLU A 140 -8.22 0.97 12.69
CA GLU A 140 -7.94 1.22 11.29
C GLU A 140 -6.64 2.00 11.09
N VAL A 141 -5.86 1.58 10.09
CA VAL A 141 -4.62 2.26 9.69
C VAL A 141 -4.72 2.68 8.24
N TRP A 142 -4.46 3.96 7.98
CA TRP A 142 -4.53 4.52 6.63
C TRP A 142 -3.23 5.21 6.25
N VAL A 143 -2.89 5.16 4.96
CA VAL A 143 -1.85 6.03 4.37
C VAL A 143 -2.50 6.91 3.32
N THR A 144 -2.10 8.18 3.28
CA THR A 144 -2.58 9.14 2.27
C THR A 144 -1.47 10.07 1.82
N LEU A 145 -1.70 10.82 0.74
CA LEU A 145 -0.86 11.89 0.21
C LEU A 145 -1.69 13.18 0.15
N CYS A 146 -1.33 14.17 0.95
CA CYS A 146 -2.10 15.41 1.13
C CYS A 146 -1.21 16.65 1.20
N LYS A 147 -1.84 17.83 1.13
CA LYS A 147 -1.14 19.10 1.34
C LYS A 147 -0.68 19.22 2.81
N GLN A 148 0.54 19.73 3.03
CA GLN A 148 1.06 20.06 4.37
C GLN A 148 0.17 21.08 5.08
#